data_AF-A0A943HHA7-F1
#
_entry.id   AF-A0A943HHA7-F1
#
_cell.length_a   1.000
_cell.length_b   1.000
_cell.length_c   1.000
_cell.angle_alpha   90.00
_cell.angle_beta   90.00
_cell.angle_gamma   90.00
#
_symmetry.space_group_name_H-M   'P 1'
#
loop_
_entity.id
_entity.type
_entity.pdbx_description
1 polymer ?
#
loop_
_entity_poly.entity_id
_entity_poly.type
_entity_poly.pdbx_seq_one_letter_code
_entity_poly.pdbx_strand_id
1 'polypeptide(L)'
;MSRNKARFFYALYEGKTPITDDYGNVTGEYDIHRGKPTEFFANISAAKGETQTRQFGENESYDKVIVMDCDAPPIDEYTVLWVDRTPQMDEEGNLAVNEKGEVITPHDYIVKKVAKSLNVVSLAISKVSVS
;
A
#
# COMPACT_ATOMS: atom_id res chain seq x y z
N MET A 1 13.13 16.73 -16.95
CA MET A 1 12.45 17.27 -15.75
C MET A 1 11.06 16.66 -15.67
N SER A 2 10.86 15.67 -14.80
CA SER A 2 9.58 14.94 -14.72
C SER A 2 8.64 15.65 -13.73
N ARG A 3 8.04 16.76 -14.16
CA ARG A 3 7.22 17.66 -13.31
C ARG A 3 5.98 16.99 -12.69
N ASN A 4 5.53 15.88 -13.27
CA ASN A 4 4.30 15.20 -12.87
C ASN A 4 4.55 13.95 -12.00
N LYS A 5 5.79 13.69 -11.55
CA LYS A 5 6.07 12.57 -10.66
C LYS A 5 6.04 13.04 -9.21
N ALA A 6 5.15 12.47 -8.42
CA ALA A 6 5.13 12.64 -6.97
C ALA A 6 5.88 11.48 -6.31
N ARG A 7 6.55 11.78 -5.19
CA ARG A 7 7.20 10.77 -4.36
C ARG A 7 6.14 10.09 -3.49
N PHE A 8 6.22 8.77 -3.41
CA PHE A 8 5.48 7.97 -2.44
C PHE A 8 6.35 6.79 -2.00
N PHE A 9 5.96 6.13 -0.93
CA PHE A 9 6.62 4.93 -0.45
C PHE A 9 5.66 3.75 -0.53
N TYR A 10 6.20 2.56 -0.78
CA TYR A 10 5.43 1.32 -0.80
C TYR A 10 6.17 0.23 -0.03
N ALA A 11 5.42 -0.67 0.61
CA ALA A 11 5.98 -1.86 1.26
C ALA A 11 5.24 -3.09 0.77
N LEU A 12 5.98 -3.99 0.13
CA LEU A 12 5.46 -5.24 -0.40
C LEU A 12 5.12 -6.19 0.76
N TYR A 13 4.10 -7.01 0.55
CA TYR A 13 3.78 -8.10 1.46
C TYR A 13 4.81 -9.22 1.29
N GLU A 14 5.52 -9.59 2.36
CA GLU A 14 6.52 -10.66 2.32
C GLU A 14 5.95 -11.99 2.82
N GLY A 15 5.02 -11.93 3.79
CA GLY A 15 4.41 -13.14 4.31
C GLY A 15 3.50 -12.88 5.48
N LYS A 16 2.93 -13.96 5.99
CA LYS A 16 2.18 -13.96 7.24
C LYS A 16 2.62 -15.11 8.10
N THR A 17 2.81 -14.86 9.38
CA THR A 17 3.08 -15.90 10.37
C THR A 17 1.80 -16.16 11.16
N PRO A 18 1.37 -17.43 11.30
CA PRO A 18 0.23 -17.74 12.14
C PRO A 18 0.59 -17.49 13.60
N ILE A 19 -0.25 -16.74 14.31
CA ILE A 19 -0.05 -16.50 15.74
C ILE A 19 -0.53 -17.74 16.49
N THR A 20 0.36 -18.36 17.23
CA THR A 20 0.04 -19.48 18.13
C THR A 20 -0.24 -18.94 19.52
N ASP A 21 -1.30 -19.44 20.15
CA ASP A 21 -1.60 -19.17 21.56
C ASP A 21 -0.58 -19.84 22.48
N ASP A 22 -0.60 -19.50 23.77
CA ASP A 22 0.26 -20.06 24.83
C ASP A 22 0.17 -21.61 24.93
N TYR A 23 -0.92 -22.18 24.38
CA TYR A 23 -1.17 -23.62 24.31
C TYR A 23 -0.72 -24.30 23.00
N GLY A 24 -0.02 -23.59 22.11
CA GLY A 24 0.47 -24.12 20.83
C GLY A 24 -0.60 -24.32 19.76
N ASN A 25 -1.83 -23.81 19.99
CA ASN A 25 -2.91 -23.86 19.03
C ASN A 25 -2.86 -22.65 18.10
N VAL A 26 -3.12 -22.86 16.81
CA VAL A 26 -3.31 -21.78 15.84
C VAL A 26 -4.59 -21.02 16.16
N THR A 27 -4.46 -19.75 16.55
CA THR A 27 -5.59 -18.86 16.91
C THR A 27 -6.44 -18.48 15.70
N GLY A 28 -5.92 -18.67 14.49
CA GLY A 28 -6.51 -18.17 13.26
C GLY A 28 -6.15 -16.71 12.97
N GLU A 29 -5.48 -16.02 13.89
CA GLU A 29 -4.87 -14.71 13.65
C GLU A 29 -3.51 -14.86 12.97
N TYR A 30 -3.18 -13.92 12.10
CA TYR A 30 -1.97 -13.92 11.31
C TYR A 30 -1.26 -12.58 11.48
N ASP A 31 0.00 -12.61 11.86
CA ASP A 31 0.85 -11.43 11.86
C ASP A 31 1.35 -11.19 10.42
N ILE A 32 1.08 -10.01 9.89
CA ILE A 32 1.41 -9.67 8.50
C ILE A 32 2.78 -9.01 8.48
N HIS A 33 3.76 -9.71 7.93
CA HIS A 33 5.10 -9.17 7.72
C HIS A 33 5.16 -8.47 6.36
N ARG A 34 5.58 -7.21 6.40
CA ARG A 34 5.78 -6.36 5.23
C ARG A 34 7.26 -6.07 5.08
N GLY A 35 7.72 -6.05 3.85
CA GLY A 35 9.09 -5.73 3.52
C GLY A 35 9.42 -4.26 3.73
N LYS A 36 10.65 -3.90 3.35
CA LYS A 36 11.20 -2.57 3.56
C LYS A 36 10.46 -1.51 2.74
N PRO A 37 10.04 -0.38 3.36
CA PRO A 37 9.40 0.70 2.64
C PRO A 37 10.37 1.30 1.62
N THR A 38 10.05 1.14 0.35
CA THR A 38 10.87 1.63 -0.77
C THR A 38 10.26 2.89 -1.35
N GLU A 39 11.10 3.89 -1.63
CA GLU A 39 10.64 5.12 -2.28
C GLU A 39 10.46 4.92 -3.78
N PHE A 40 9.40 5.49 -4.34
CA PHE A 40 9.14 5.48 -5.78
C PHE A 40 8.54 6.79 -6.25
N PHE A 41 8.74 7.06 -7.55
CA PHE A 41 8.28 8.28 -8.20
C PHE A 41 7.37 7.92 -9.37
N ALA A 42 6.08 8.21 -9.23
CA ALA A 42 5.08 7.95 -10.27
C ALA A 42 4.10 9.12 -10.39
N ASN A 43 3.27 9.08 -11.44
CA ASN A 43 2.24 10.09 -11.64
C ASN A 43 1.04 9.74 -10.75
N ILE A 44 0.74 10.59 -9.78
CA ILE A 44 -0.38 10.40 -8.86
C ILE A 44 -1.47 11.39 -9.23
N SER A 45 -2.67 10.89 -9.47
CA SER A 45 -3.83 11.73 -9.77
C SER A 45 -4.17 12.65 -8.61
N ALA A 46 -4.88 13.74 -8.91
CA ALA A 46 -5.58 14.49 -7.87
C ALA A 46 -6.53 13.55 -7.10
N ALA A 47 -6.80 13.86 -5.83
CA ALA A 47 -7.85 13.17 -5.09
C ALA A 47 -9.19 13.47 -5.77
N LYS A 48 -9.69 12.51 -6.53
CA LYS A 48 -11.05 12.52 -7.06
C LYS A 48 -11.60 11.17 -6.65
N GLY A 49 -12.52 11.18 -5.68
CA GLY A 49 -13.32 9.99 -5.38
C GLY A 49 -14.17 9.67 -6.60
N GLU A 50 -13.57 9.00 -7.60
CA GLU A 50 -14.26 8.60 -8.81
C GLU A 50 -15.04 7.33 -8.49
N THR A 51 -16.23 7.51 -7.94
CA THR A 51 -17.25 6.47 -7.90
C THR A 51 -17.77 6.27 -9.33
N GLN A 52 -17.05 5.48 -10.13
CA GLN A 52 -17.53 5.14 -11.48
C GLN A 52 -18.67 4.13 -11.34
N THR A 53 -19.91 4.63 -11.26
CA THR A 53 -21.12 3.80 -11.28
C THR A 53 -21.24 3.13 -12.65
N ARG A 54 -20.69 1.92 -12.82
CA ARG A 54 -21.03 1.06 -13.97
C ARG A 54 -22.43 0.50 -13.75
N GLN A 55 -23.22 0.39 -14.82
CA GLN A 55 -24.63 -0.05 -14.81
C GLN A 55 -24.86 -1.49 -14.29
N PHE A 56 -23.79 -2.17 -13.85
CA PHE A 56 -23.77 -3.50 -13.27
C PHE A 56 -22.97 -3.49 -11.95
N GLY A 57 -23.42 -2.73 -10.95
CA GLY A 57 -23.22 -3.01 -9.51
C GLY A 57 -21.81 -3.04 -8.91
N GLU A 58 -20.71 -3.02 -9.66
CA GLU A 58 -19.37 -2.99 -9.08
C GLU A 58 -18.99 -1.56 -8.72
N ASN A 59 -19.16 -1.22 -7.45
CA ASN A 59 -18.81 0.09 -6.90
C ASN A 59 -17.43 0.05 -6.25
N GLU A 60 -16.37 0.12 -7.07
CA GLU A 60 -15.01 0.27 -6.55
C GLU A 60 -14.72 1.75 -6.32
N SER A 61 -14.86 2.18 -5.07
CA SER A 61 -14.48 3.52 -4.64
C SER A 61 -12.97 3.59 -4.39
N TYR A 62 -12.28 4.41 -5.16
CA TYR A 62 -10.88 4.76 -4.96
C TYR A 62 -10.72 6.28 -4.91
N ASP A 63 -9.70 6.75 -4.21
CA ASP A 63 -9.45 8.17 -3.96
C ASP A 63 -8.48 8.76 -5.00
N LYS A 64 -7.50 7.97 -5.40
CA LYS A 64 -6.42 8.37 -6.31
C LYS A 64 -6.02 7.20 -7.20
N VAL A 65 -5.40 7.54 -8.34
CA VAL A 65 -4.79 6.58 -9.26
C VAL A 65 -3.31 6.90 -9.39
N ILE A 66 -2.46 5.89 -9.20
CA ILE A 66 -1.04 5.99 -9.50
C ILE A 66 -0.80 5.36 -10.87
N VAL A 67 -0.20 6.11 -11.77
CA VAL A 67 0.20 5.66 -13.10
C VAL A 67 1.71 5.59 -13.16
N MET A 68 2.22 4.40 -13.45
CA MET A 68 3.64 4.06 -13.54
C MET A 68 3.92 3.39 -14.88
N ASP A 69 5.13 3.56 -15.38
CA ASP A 69 5.57 2.95 -16.65
C ASP A 69 5.87 1.45 -16.46
N CYS A 70 6.45 0.81 -17.49
CA CYS A 70 6.86 -0.61 -17.45
C CYS A 70 7.87 -0.95 -16.32
N ASP A 71 8.56 0.05 -15.75
CA ASP A 71 9.48 -0.08 -14.61
C ASP A 71 8.75 -0.16 -13.24
N ALA A 72 7.43 -0.34 -13.26
CA ALA A 72 6.63 -0.45 -12.05
C ALA A 72 7.08 -1.63 -11.17
N PRO A 73 7.32 -1.42 -9.86
CA PRO A 73 7.54 -2.52 -8.93
C PRO A 73 6.31 -3.45 -8.88
N PRO A 74 6.48 -4.71 -8.41
CA PRO A 74 5.40 -5.70 -8.38
C PRO A 74 4.40 -5.42 -7.25
N ILE A 75 3.75 -4.26 -7.30
CA ILE A 75 2.72 -3.83 -6.35
C ILE A 75 1.45 -4.66 -6.60
N ASP A 76 0.87 -5.15 -5.51
CA ASP A 76 -0.36 -5.92 -5.45
C ASP A 76 -1.37 -5.29 -4.47
N GLU A 77 -2.52 -5.94 -4.27
CA GLU A 77 -3.59 -5.49 -3.36
C GLU A 77 -3.21 -5.58 -1.88
N TYR A 78 -2.17 -6.36 -1.53
CA TYR A 78 -1.67 -6.52 -0.17
C TYR A 78 -0.57 -5.51 0.17
N THR A 79 -0.08 -4.80 -0.85
CA THR A 79 0.92 -3.75 -0.71
C THR A 79 0.31 -2.51 -0.08
N VAL A 80 1.03 -1.92 0.86
CA VAL A 80 0.64 -0.67 1.51
C VAL A 80 1.45 0.50 1.02
N LEU A 81 0.83 1.68 1.07
CA LEU A 81 1.34 2.89 0.45
C LEU A 81 1.33 4.06 1.43
N TRP A 82 2.40 4.85 1.39
CA TRP A 82 2.50 6.16 2.05
C TRP A 82 2.64 7.23 0.97
N VAL A 83 1.54 7.94 0.72
CA VAL A 83 1.47 9.00 -0.30
C VAL A 83 1.50 10.38 0.36
N ASP A 84 0.74 10.55 1.45
CA ASP A 84 0.69 11.81 2.19
C ASP A 84 1.73 11.88 3.32
N ARG A 85 2.06 10.73 3.96
CA ARG A 85 3.08 10.64 5.01
C ARG A 85 4.38 10.03 4.49
N THR A 86 5.43 10.16 5.29
CA THR A 86 6.74 9.52 5.07
C THR A 86 6.95 8.46 6.14
N PRO A 87 7.14 7.18 5.80
CA PRO A 87 7.35 6.12 6.78
C PRO A 87 8.65 6.38 7.55
N GLN A 88 8.61 6.24 8.87
CA GLN A 88 9.82 6.16 9.67
C GLN A 88 10.42 4.75 9.54
N MET A 89 11.72 4.71 9.28
CA MET A 89 12.47 3.47 9.15
C MET A 89 13.34 3.30 10.39
N ASP A 90 13.46 2.07 10.86
CA ASP A 90 14.38 1.69 11.93
C ASP A 90 15.81 1.46 11.39
N GLU A 91 16.79 1.20 12.26
CA GLU A 91 18.20 0.99 11.87
C GLU A 91 18.39 -0.18 10.85
N GLU A 92 17.48 -1.15 10.82
CA GLU A 92 17.47 -2.24 9.83
C GLU A 92 16.83 -1.89 8.48
N GLY A 93 16.24 -0.70 8.37
CA GLY A 93 15.48 -0.25 7.19
C GLY A 93 14.06 -0.80 7.11
N ASN A 94 13.56 -1.41 8.18
CA ASN A 94 12.16 -1.84 8.33
C ASN A 94 11.31 -0.68 8.85
N LEU A 95 9.97 -0.80 8.80
CA LEU A 95 9.09 0.19 9.41
C LEU A 95 9.37 0.29 10.91
N ALA A 96 9.61 1.50 11.40
CA ALA A 96 9.84 1.74 12.81
C ALA A 96 8.57 1.36 13.59
N VAL A 97 8.72 0.45 14.54
CA VAL A 97 7.68 0.02 15.46
C VAL A 97 7.92 0.63 16.84
N ASN A 98 6.85 0.95 17.55
CA ASN A 98 6.94 1.42 18.92
C ASN A 98 7.26 0.25 19.88
N GLU A 99 7.50 0.54 21.16
CA GLU A 99 7.74 -0.49 22.20
C GLU A 99 6.56 -1.46 22.39
N LYS A 100 5.39 -1.18 21.80
CA LYS A 100 4.21 -2.05 21.80
C LYS A 100 4.09 -2.93 20.55
N GLY A 101 5.04 -2.86 19.62
CA GLY A 101 5.01 -3.59 18.36
C GLY A 101 4.11 -2.98 17.27
N GLU A 102 3.60 -1.77 17.48
CA GLU A 102 2.78 -1.06 16.50
C GLU A 102 3.64 -0.16 15.61
N VAL A 103 3.33 -0.12 14.31
CA VAL A 103 4.06 0.73 13.37
C VAL A 103 3.86 2.22 13.74
N ILE A 104 4.96 2.93 14.02
CA ILE A 104 4.95 4.35 14.43
C ILE A 104 4.26 5.23 13.38
N THR A 105 4.53 4.94 12.10
CA THR A 105 3.91 5.65 10.97
C THR A 105 3.02 4.72 10.17
N PRO A 106 1.73 4.61 10.50
CA PRO A 106 0.82 3.76 9.75
C PRO A 106 0.67 4.27 8.30
N HIS A 107 0.43 3.31 7.41
CA HIS A 107 0.12 3.57 6.01
C HIS A 107 -1.16 4.41 5.85
N ASP A 108 -1.15 5.30 4.85
CA ASP A 108 -2.30 6.17 4.56
C ASP A 108 -3.18 5.63 3.44
N TYR A 109 -2.63 4.79 2.58
CA TYR A 109 -3.30 4.28 1.40
C TYR A 109 -3.14 2.78 1.27
N ILE A 110 -4.19 2.14 0.78
CA ILE A 110 -4.20 0.74 0.37
C ILE A 110 -4.47 0.64 -1.13
N VAL A 111 -3.94 -0.40 -1.76
CA VAL A 111 -4.24 -0.72 -3.15
C VAL A 111 -5.59 -1.42 -3.21
N LYS A 112 -6.52 -0.86 -3.98
CA LYS A 112 -7.83 -1.46 -4.24
C LYS A 112 -7.83 -2.30 -5.51
N LYS A 113 -7.11 -1.84 -6.52
CA LYS A 113 -7.07 -2.52 -7.82
C LYS A 113 -5.76 -2.26 -8.52
N VAL A 114 -5.26 -3.29 -9.19
CA VAL A 114 -4.07 -3.21 -10.03
C VAL A 114 -4.46 -3.51 -11.47
N ALA A 115 -4.28 -2.53 -12.35
CA ALA A 115 -4.50 -2.66 -13.78
C ALA A 115 -3.15 -2.58 -14.51
N LYS A 116 -2.63 -3.75 -14.92
CA LYS A 116 -1.39 -3.84 -15.70
C LYS A 116 -1.72 -3.82 -17.19
N SER A 117 -1.08 -2.94 -17.94
CA SER A 117 -1.12 -2.88 -19.40
C SER A 117 0.28 -3.12 -19.96
N LEU A 118 0.41 -3.19 -21.29
CA LEU A 118 1.65 -3.56 -21.97
C LEU A 118 2.83 -2.63 -21.61
N ASN A 119 2.54 -1.32 -21.47
CA ASN A 119 3.56 -0.29 -21.25
C ASN A 119 3.34 0.53 -19.98
N VAL A 120 2.22 0.33 -19.29
CA VAL A 120 1.78 1.17 -18.18
C VAL A 120 1.08 0.33 -17.12
N VAL A 121 1.33 0.63 -15.86
CA VAL A 121 0.65 0.06 -14.71
C VAL A 121 -0.14 1.17 -14.01
N SER A 122 -1.42 0.92 -13.82
CA SER A 122 -2.33 1.82 -13.11
C SER A 122 -2.80 1.17 -11.82
N LEU A 123 -2.58 1.84 -10.70
CA LEU A 123 -2.99 1.39 -9.37
C LEU A 123 -4.11 2.29 -8.88
N ALA A 124 -5.27 1.70 -8.57
CA ALA A 124 -6.33 2.41 -7.86
C ALA A 124 -6.06 2.27 -6.35
N ILE A 125 -5.95 3.41 -5.66
CA ILE A 125 -5.62 3.45 -4.24
C ILE A 125 -6.73 4.17 -3.46
N SER A 126 -6.98 3.70 -2.24
CA SER A 126 -7.97 4.31 -1.34
C SER A 126 -7.34 4.69 -0.02
N LYS A 127 -7.72 5.85 0.50
CA LYS A 127 -7.21 6.38 1.76
C LYS A 127 -7.79 5.57 2.91
N VAL A 128 -6.93 5.09 3.79
CA VAL A 128 -7.32 4.41 5.03
C VAL A 128 -6.96 5.29 6.22
N SER A 129 -7.91 5.39 7.16
CA SER A 129 -7.66 6.00 8.45
C SER A 129 -7.40 4.89 9.45
N VAL A 130 -6.13 4.55 9.65
CA VAL A 130 -5.71 3.69 10.75
C VAL A 130 -5.68 4.59 12.00
N SER A 131 -6.60 4.36 12.93
CA SER A 131 -6.73 5.09 14.21
C SER A 131 -6.24 4.25 15.36
#